data_AF-A0A975IVI5-F1
#
_entry.id   AF-A0A975IVI5-F1
#
_cell.length_a   1.000
_cell.length_b   1.000
_cell.length_c   1.000
_cell.angle_alpha   90.00
_cell.angle_beta   90.00
_cell.angle_gamma   90.00
#
_symmetry.space_group_name_H-M   'P 1'
#
loop_
_entity.id
_entity.type
_entity.pdbx_description
1 polymer ?
#
loop_
_entity_poly.entity_id
_entity_poly.type
_entity_poly.pdbx_seq_one_letter_code
_entity_poly.pdbx_strand_id
1 'polypeptide(L)'
;MSEPNAPEPTMEEILASIRRIISEDEPPPSRAEAEEEEPEPLITPAAPPPVIAEHEDVLELTEPMHEADSPLETIGDLDILPAHTPAAPSLPPIAPAATFESPFDDEPLVGPSAAESAASAFGSLAHHVLMPAEGRTLEEVVREMLRPLLKAWLDQHLPGIVQAKVDEEVARIARRRV
;
A
#
# COMPACT_ATOMS: atom_id res chain seq x y z
N MET A 1 36.89 27.44 12.23
CA MET A 1 35.74 27.65 13.15
C MET A 1 34.96 26.35 13.08
N SER A 2 35.23 25.43 14.01
CA SER A 2 34.62 24.09 14.02
C SER A 2 33.51 24.11 15.06
N GLU A 3 32.27 23.90 14.62
CA GLU A 3 31.12 23.69 15.51
C GLU A 3 31.38 22.52 16.48
N PRO A 4 31.04 22.64 17.78
CA PRO A 4 31.23 21.57 18.72
C PRO A 4 30.12 20.52 18.54
N ASN A 5 30.57 19.28 18.38
CA ASN A 5 29.92 18.02 18.73
C ASN A 5 28.61 18.19 19.54
N ALA A 6 27.45 18.08 18.87
CA ALA A 6 26.17 17.99 19.55
C ALA A 6 26.09 16.61 20.23
N PRO A 7 25.87 16.52 21.55
CA PRO A 7 25.77 15.23 22.22
C PRO A 7 24.60 14.45 21.63
N GLU A 8 24.86 13.23 21.16
CA GLU A 8 23.80 12.31 20.75
C GLU A 8 22.83 12.14 21.93
N PRO A 9 21.51 12.31 21.71
CA PRO A 9 20.55 12.26 22.81
C PRO A 9 20.59 10.89 23.48
N THR A 10 20.65 10.91 24.80
CA THR A 10 20.73 9.69 25.60
C THR A 10 19.41 8.93 25.54
N MET A 11 19.46 7.60 25.69
CA MET A 11 18.28 6.73 25.66
C MET A 11 17.17 7.20 26.62
N GLU A 12 17.55 7.74 27.78
CA GLU A 12 16.61 8.23 28.79
C GLU A 12 15.90 9.51 28.36
N GLU A 13 16.57 10.40 27.63
CA GLU A 13 15.98 11.62 27.05
C GLU A 13 15.00 11.28 25.93
N ILE A 14 15.35 10.28 25.10
CA ILE A 14 14.44 9.77 24.05
C ILE A 14 13.17 9.22 24.71
N LEU A 15 13.29 8.39 25.75
CA LEU A 15 12.15 7.81 26.45
C LEU A 15 11.33 8.86 27.22
N ALA A 16 11.98 9.89 27.77
CA ALA A 16 11.30 10.99 28.44
C ALA A 16 10.52 11.88 27.45
N SER A 17 11.09 12.13 26.27
CA SER A 17 10.44 12.89 25.19
C SER A 17 9.19 12.17 24.68
N ILE A 18 9.27 10.85 24.44
CA ILE A 18 8.13 10.04 24.02
C ILE A 18 7.03 10.04 25.09
N ARG A 19 7.37 9.86 26.38
CA ARG A 19 6.38 9.90 27.48
C ARG A 19 5.67 11.23 27.58
N ARG A 20 6.39 12.34 27.39
CA ARG A 20 5.82 13.67 27.43
C ARG A 20 4.83 13.89 26.28
N ILE A 21 5.20 13.53 25.06
CA ILE A 21 4.33 13.69 23.88
C ILE A 21 3.02 12.89 24.06
N ILE A 22 3.09 11.64 24.53
CA ILE A 22 1.89 10.81 24.74
C ILE A 22 0.98 11.37 25.83
N SER A 23 1.56 11.99 26.87
CA SER A 23 0.78 12.59 27.95
C SER A 23 0.21 13.98 27.58
N GLU A 24 0.79 14.63 26.58
CA GLU A 24 0.43 15.97 26.10
C GLU A 24 -0.62 15.90 24.97
N ASP A 25 -0.75 14.75 24.28
CA ASP A 25 -1.68 14.51 23.15
C ASP A 25 -2.93 13.68 23.53
N GLU A 26 -3.36 13.68 24.79
CA GLU A 26 -4.67 13.13 25.15
C GLU A 26 -5.77 14.15 24.78
N PRO A 27 -6.59 13.92 23.74
CA PRO A 27 -7.64 14.87 23.37
C PRO A 27 -8.73 14.88 24.46
N PRO A 28 -9.33 16.05 24.77
CA PRO A 28 -10.41 16.11 25.75
C PRO A 28 -11.59 15.25 25.28
N PRO A 29 -12.35 14.62 26.20
CA PRO A 29 -13.56 13.91 25.82
C PRO A 29 -14.54 14.91 25.20
N SER A 30 -14.69 14.82 23.88
CA SER A 30 -15.67 15.60 23.13
C SER A 30 -17.06 15.26 23.66
N ARG A 31 -17.62 16.20 24.41
CA ARG A 31 -19.05 16.26 24.70
C ARG A 31 -19.71 16.82 23.44
N ALA A 32 -20.18 15.92 22.59
CA ALA A 32 -21.12 16.22 21.52
C ALA A 32 -22.34 15.28 21.67
N GLU A 33 -23.45 15.92 21.99
CA GLU A 33 -24.81 15.61 21.55
C GLU A 33 -25.42 14.24 21.91
N ALA A 34 -26.36 14.32 22.86
CA ALA A 34 -27.52 13.47 22.90
C ALA A 34 -28.41 13.79 21.68
N GLU A 35 -28.52 12.84 20.75
CA GLU A 35 -29.69 12.70 19.88
C GLU A 35 -30.35 11.36 20.23
N GLU A 36 -31.51 11.45 20.86
CA GLU A 36 -32.49 10.38 20.96
C GLU A 36 -33.05 10.13 19.56
N GLU A 37 -32.76 8.98 18.96
CA GLU A 37 -33.61 8.41 17.91
C GLU A 37 -33.95 6.95 18.25
N GLU A 38 -35.21 6.77 18.60
CA GLU A 38 -35.92 5.53 18.87
C GLU A 38 -36.12 4.75 17.55
N PRO A 39 -35.72 3.47 17.41
CA PRO A 39 -35.88 2.78 16.13
C PRO A 39 -37.29 2.20 15.98
N GLU A 40 -38.11 2.81 15.14
CA GLU A 40 -39.28 2.12 14.56
C GLU A 40 -38.82 1.06 13.53
N PRO A 41 -39.40 -0.17 13.53
CA PRO A 41 -38.93 -1.24 12.67
C PRO A 41 -39.56 -1.13 11.27
N LEU A 42 -38.83 -0.57 10.31
CA LEU A 42 -39.19 -0.65 8.89
C LEU A 42 -38.48 -1.84 8.24
N ILE A 43 -39.23 -2.92 8.03
CA ILE A 43 -38.84 -4.04 7.17
C ILE A 43 -39.02 -3.59 5.72
N THR A 44 -37.93 -3.22 5.06
CA THR A 44 -37.77 -3.27 3.60
C THR A 44 -36.32 -3.70 3.30
N PRO A 45 -36.07 -4.54 2.26
CA PRO A 45 -34.71 -4.89 1.89
C PRO A 45 -34.08 -3.69 1.16
N ALA A 46 -33.47 -2.80 1.93
CA ALA A 46 -32.70 -1.67 1.41
C ALA A 46 -31.31 -2.16 0.98
N ALA A 47 -30.97 -1.87 -0.27
CA ALA A 47 -29.61 -1.95 -0.80
C ALA A 47 -28.63 -1.22 0.13
N PRO A 48 -27.37 -1.69 0.26
CA PRO A 48 -26.41 -1.06 1.16
C PRO A 48 -26.23 0.44 0.78
N PRO A 49 -26.17 1.34 1.77
CA PRO A 49 -25.90 2.76 1.51
C PRO A 49 -24.53 2.90 0.83
N PRO A 50 -24.35 3.89 -0.07
CA PRO A 50 -23.03 4.14 -0.64
C PRO A 50 -22.11 4.54 0.51
N VAL A 51 -21.11 3.72 0.76
CA VAL A 51 -20.00 4.07 1.65
C VAL A 51 -19.30 5.24 0.99
N ILE A 52 -19.50 6.44 1.51
CA ILE A 52 -18.75 7.62 1.08
C ILE A 52 -17.34 7.38 1.62
N ALA A 53 -16.44 7.02 0.73
CA ALA A 53 -15.06 6.68 1.03
C ALA A 53 -14.30 7.91 1.52
N GLU A 54 -13.88 7.90 2.77
CA GLU A 54 -12.74 8.69 3.26
C GLU A 54 -11.42 7.90 3.08
N HIS A 55 -11.33 7.15 1.98
CA HIS A 55 -10.12 6.45 1.55
C HIS A 55 -9.55 7.14 0.32
N GLU A 56 -9.02 8.35 0.48
CA GLU A 56 -8.19 8.99 -0.57
C GLU A 56 -6.86 8.24 -0.79
N ASP A 57 -6.47 7.35 0.12
CA ASP A 57 -5.21 6.58 0.05
C ASP A 57 -5.34 5.15 -0.53
N VAL A 58 -6.56 4.71 -0.89
CA VAL A 58 -6.76 3.37 -1.49
C VAL A 58 -7.12 3.54 -2.97
N LEU A 59 -6.09 3.59 -3.81
CA LEU A 59 -6.26 3.60 -5.26
C LEU A 59 -6.34 2.16 -5.79
N GLU A 60 -7.54 1.69 -6.11
CA GLU A 60 -7.75 0.44 -6.83
C GLU A 60 -7.39 0.61 -8.32
N LEU A 61 -6.14 0.33 -8.68
CA LEU A 61 -5.63 0.35 -10.06
C LEU A 61 -6.08 -0.89 -10.87
N THR A 62 -7.39 -1.09 -10.98
CA THR A 62 -7.98 -2.12 -11.86
C THR A 62 -7.96 -1.74 -13.34
N GLU A 63 -7.80 -0.45 -13.64
CA GLU A 63 -7.62 0.05 -15.00
C GLU A 63 -6.13 0.24 -15.30
N PRO A 64 -5.60 -0.30 -16.42
CA PRO A 64 -4.26 0.05 -16.84
C PRO A 64 -4.25 1.55 -17.18
N MET A 65 -3.33 2.30 -16.58
CA MET A 65 -3.10 3.69 -16.97
C MET A 65 -2.86 3.72 -18.49
N HIS A 66 -3.80 4.30 -19.24
CA HIS A 66 -3.50 4.74 -20.60
C HIS A 66 -2.50 5.88 -20.43
N GLU A 67 -1.29 5.70 -20.97
CA GLU A 67 -0.38 6.81 -21.17
C GLU A 67 -1.19 7.91 -21.85
N ALA A 68 -1.35 9.04 -21.16
CA ALA A 68 -1.95 10.20 -21.79
C ALA A 68 -1.09 10.48 -23.02
N ASP A 69 -1.71 10.36 -24.21
CA ASP A 69 -1.19 10.83 -25.50
C ASP A 69 -0.87 12.32 -25.37
N SER A 70 0.22 12.62 -24.69
CA SER A 70 0.90 13.89 -24.75
C SER A 70 1.45 13.91 -26.16
N PRO A 71 1.06 14.86 -27.02
CA PRO A 71 1.58 14.92 -28.38
C PRO A 71 3.10 15.07 -28.27
N LEU A 72 3.80 13.96 -28.53
CA LEU A 72 5.25 13.94 -28.66
C LEU A 72 5.55 14.71 -29.93
N GLU A 73 6.37 15.75 -29.81
CA GLU A 73 6.92 16.40 -31.00
C GLU A 73 8.14 15.59 -31.41
N THR A 74 8.00 14.83 -32.49
CA THR A 74 9.10 14.08 -33.09
C THR A 74 10.00 15.05 -33.87
N ILE A 75 11.26 15.20 -33.46
CA ILE A 75 12.28 15.92 -34.23
C ILE A 75 13.28 14.89 -34.74
N GLY A 76 13.16 14.50 -36.01
CA GLY A 76 13.97 13.43 -36.58
C GLY A 76 13.44 12.05 -36.15
N ASP A 77 14.28 11.25 -35.50
CA ASP A 77 13.95 9.91 -34.98
C ASP A 77 13.81 9.89 -33.44
N LEU A 78 13.70 11.06 -32.82
CA LEU A 78 13.61 11.21 -31.37
C LEU A 78 12.28 11.85 -30.97
N ASP A 79 11.52 11.16 -30.13
CA ASP A 79 10.26 11.62 -29.58
C ASP A 79 10.48 12.42 -28.29
N ILE A 80 10.04 13.69 -28.29
CA ILE A 80 10.28 14.64 -27.19
C ILE A 80 8.96 14.97 -26.49
N LEU A 81 8.94 14.80 -25.17
CA LEU A 81 7.87 15.31 -24.32
C LEU A 81 7.90 16.86 -24.32
N PRO A 82 6.79 17.55 -24.64
CA PRO A 82 6.79 19.02 -24.65
C PRO A 82 7.10 19.55 -23.24
N ALA A 83 8.24 20.23 -23.11
CA ALA A 83 8.64 20.82 -21.83
C ALA A 83 7.58 21.84 -21.39
N HIS A 84 6.94 21.60 -20.23
CA HIS A 84 6.16 22.64 -19.59
C HIS A 84 7.14 23.76 -19.23
N THR A 85 7.06 24.89 -19.93
CA THR A 85 8.06 25.96 -19.88
C THR A 85 7.68 26.92 -18.76
N PRO A 86 8.25 26.84 -17.53
CA PRO A 86 8.30 28.02 -16.69
C PRO A 86 9.19 29.02 -17.42
N ALA A 87 8.73 30.26 -17.57
CA ALA A 87 9.45 31.32 -18.26
C ALA A 87 10.87 31.45 -17.66
N ALA A 88 11.87 30.95 -18.38
CA ALA A 88 13.24 30.89 -17.90
C ALA A 88 13.87 32.31 -17.95
N PRO A 89 14.58 32.74 -16.88
CA PRO A 89 15.35 33.98 -16.93
C PRO A 89 16.47 33.84 -17.97
N SER A 90 16.64 34.88 -18.80
CA SER A 90 17.66 34.94 -19.85
C SER A 90 19.07 34.79 -19.27
N LEU A 91 19.68 33.62 -19.46
CA LEU A 91 21.08 33.35 -19.16
C LEU A 91 21.96 33.72 -20.38
N PRO A 92 23.21 34.18 -20.15
CA PRO A 92 24.13 34.52 -21.24
C PRO A 92 24.51 33.26 -22.06
N PRO A 93 24.85 33.41 -23.36
CA PRO A 93 25.13 32.28 -24.23
C PRO A 93 26.37 31.53 -23.75
N ILE A 94 26.20 30.26 -23.39
CA ILE A 94 27.28 29.31 -23.14
C ILE A 94 27.85 28.92 -24.52
N ALA A 95 29.18 28.93 -24.64
CA ALA A 95 29.90 28.47 -25.85
C ALA A 95 29.46 27.04 -26.23
N PRO A 96 29.50 26.63 -27.51
CA PRO A 96 29.01 25.32 -27.91
C PRO A 96 29.76 24.23 -27.14
N ALA A 97 29.04 23.53 -26.26
CA ALA A 97 29.52 22.32 -25.64
C ALA A 97 29.82 21.32 -26.77
N ALA A 98 30.98 20.66 -26.70
CA ALA A 98 31.30 19.60 -27.62
C ALA A 98 30.17 18.56 -27.59
N THR A 99 29.52 18.35 -28.73
CA THR A 99 28.57 17.25 -28.92
C THR A 99 29.32 15.95 -28.64
N PHE A 100 29.04 15.31 -27.50
CA PHE A 100 29.43 13.93 -27.29
C PHE A 100 28.45 13.07 -28.09
N GLU A 101 28.86 12.68 -29.29
CA GLU A 101 28.18 11.67 -30.08
C GLU A 101 28.32 10.35 -29.29
N SER A 102 27.20 9.80 -28.80
CA SER A 102 27.23 8.49 -28.13
C SER A 102 27.53 7.45 -29.21
N PRO A 103 28.69 6.76 -29.19
CA PRO A 103 29.03 5.80 -30.23
C PRO A 103 28.27 4.46 -30.07
N PHE A 104 27.29 4.40 -29.16
CA PHE A 104 26.60 3.19 -28.77
C PHE A 104 25.15 3.23 -29.25
N ASP A 105 24.97 3.26 -30.56
CA ASP A 105 23.70 2.89 -31.17
C ASP A 105 23.70 1.35 -31.32
N ASP A 106 22.77 0.69 -30.61
CA ASP A 106 22.37 -0.73 -30.74
C ASP A 106 23.27 -1.85 -30.20
N GLU A 107 24.33 -1.57 -29.42
CA GLU A 107 25.11 -2.67 -28.81
C GLU A 107 24.43 -3.22 -27.54
N PRO A 108 24.11 -4.53 -27.47
CA PRO A 108 23.48 -5.12 -26.29
C PRO A 108 24.39 -4.96 -25.08
N LEU A 109 23.84 -4.33 -24.02
CA LEU A 109 24.53 -4.03 -22.76
C LEU A 109 25.03 -5.28 -22.01
N VAL A 110 24.57 -6.47 -22.40
CA VAL A 110 24.91 -7.74 -21.77
C VAL A 110 25.34 -8.74 -22.82
N GLY A 111 26.38 -9.52 -22.52
CA GLY A 111 26.83 -10.59 -23.38
C GLY A 111 25.80 -11.72 -23.51
N PRO A 112 25.81 -12.48 -24.62
CA PRO A 112 24.82 -13.51 -24.92
C PRO A 112 24.72 -14.58 -23.82
N SER A 113 25.85 -14.97 -23.22
CA SER A 113 25.89 -15.96 -22.14
C SER A 113 25.16 -15.49 -20.87
N ALA A 114 25.22 -14.19 -20.56
CA ALA A 114 24.52 -13.62 -19.40
C ALA A 114 23.01 -13.58 -19.66
N ALA A 115 22.61 -13.21 -20.88
CA ALA A 115 21.21 -13.21 -21.30
C ALA A 115 20.60 -14.64 -21.28
N GLU A 116 21.32 -15.64 -21.80
CA GLU A 116 20.91 -17.05 -21.76
C GLU A 116 20.80 -17.59 -20.33
N SER A 117 21.74 -17.23 -19.47
CA SER A 117 21.71 -17.62 -18.05
C SER A 117 20.49 -17.04 -17.33
N ALA A 118 20.19 -15.76 -17.58
CA ALA A 118 18.99 -15.11 -17.03
C ALA A 118 17.71 -15.77 -17.57
N ALA A 119 17.61 -15.98 -18.89
CA ALA A 119 16.47 -16.62 -19.52
C ALA A 119 16.23 -18.04 -18.98
N SER A 120 17.29 -18.83 -18.77
CA SER A 120 17.19 -20.17 -18.19
C SER A 120 16.74 -20.14 -16.73
N ALA A 121 17.20 -19.17 -15.93
CA ALA A 121 16.78 -19.03 -14.53
C ALA A 121 15.29 -18.64 -14.42
N PHE A 122 14.84 -17.69 -15.25
CA PHE A 122 13.43 -17.31 -15.32
C PHE A 122 12.56 -18.46 -15.86
N GLY A 123 13.04 -19.22 -16.86
CA GLY A 123 12.36 -20.40 -17.37
C GLY A 123 12.19 -21.50 -16.31
N SER A 124 13.23 -21.75 -15.49
CA SER A 124 13.15 -22.70 -14.39
C SER A 124 12.18 -22.26 -13.29
N LEU A 125 12.13 -20.95 -12.99
CA LEU A 125 11.18 -20.40 -12.04
C LEU A 125 9.75 -20.50 -12.55
N ALA A 126 9.52 -20.07 -13.79
CA ALA A 126 8.21 -20.17 -14.44
C ALA A 126 7.73 -21.62 -14.47
N HIS A 127 8.61 -22.58 -14.77
CA HIS A 127 8.27 -23.99 -14.73
C HIS A 127 7.86 -24.46 -13.32
N HIS A 128 8.54 -24.03 -12.26
CA HIS A 128 8.14 -24.34 -10.88
C HIS A 128 6.83 -23.66 -10.44
N VAL A 129 6.55 -22.46 -10.94
CA VAL A 129 5.31 -21.73 -10.66
C VAL A 129 4.14 -22.31 -11.47
N LEU A 130 4.40 -22.83 -12.67
CA LEU A 130 3.41 -23.40 -13.60
C LEU A 130 3.27 -24.92 -13.55
N MET A 131 4.14 -25.65 -12.82
CA MET A 131 3.99 -27.09 -12.59
C MET A 131 3.33 -27.38 -11.24
N PRO A 132 1.99 -27.44 -11.18
CA PRO A 132 1.35 -28.33 -10.24
C PRO A 132 1.61 -29.76 -10.73
N ALA A 133 2.36 -30.54 -9.96
CA ALA A 133 2.36 -31.99 -10.13
C ALA A 133 0.88 -32.45 -10.04
N GLU A 134 0.38 -33.03 -11.13
CA GLU A 134 -0.87 -33.78 -11.26
C GLU A 134 -1.96 -33.43 -10.22
N GLY A 135 -2.72 -32.36 -10.47
CA GLY A 135 -3.91 -32.02 -9.70
C GLY A 135 -3.69 -31.27 -8.38
N ARG A 136 -2.44 -31.09 -7.93
CA ARG A 136 -2.16 -30.29 -6.72
C ARG A 136 -1.99 -28.82 -7.06
N THR A 137 -3.04 -28.03 -6.87
CA THR A 137 -2.93 -26.57 -7.02
C THR A 137 -2.11 -25.98 -5.86
N LEU A 138 -1.49 -24.81 -6.10
CA LEU A 138 -0.86 -24.03 -5.03
C LEU A 138 -1.86 -23.76 -3.90
N GLU A 139 -3.13 -23.53 -4.23
CA GLU A 139 -4.20 -23.35 -3.26
C GLU A 139 -4.35 -24.57 -2.34
N GLU A 140 -4.24 -25.79 -2.86
CA GLU A 140 -4.38 -27.00 -2.07
C GLU A 140 -3.22 -27.18 -1.07
N VAL A 141 -2.00 -26.85 -1.49
CA VAL A 141 -0.82 -26.83 -0.62
C VAL A 141 -0.95 -25.75 0.46
N VAL A 142 -1.31 -24.52 0.07
CA VAL A 142 -1.51 -23.42 1.02
C VAL A 142 -2.64 -23.73 2.00
N ARG A 143 -3.73 -24.34 1.54
CA ARG A 143 -4.85 -24.79 2.37
C ARG A 143 -4.45 -25.89 3.35
N GLU A 144 -3.62 -26.84 2.92
CA GLU A 144 -3.06 -27.88 3.79
C GLU A 144 -2.20 -27.26 4.92
N MET A 145 -1.43 -26.22 4.59
CA MET A 145 -0.57 -25.52 5.56
C MET A 145 -1.32 -24.56 6.48
N LEU A 146 -2.33 -23.82 5.98
CA LEU A 146 -3.09 -22.85 6.77
C LEU A 146 -4.12 -23.49 7.70
N ARG A 147 -4.64 -24.67 7.35
CA ARG A 147 -5.65 -25.39 8.14
C ARG A 147 -5.23 -25.62 9.61
N PRO A 148 -4.04 -26.16 9.93
CA PRO A 148 -3.64 -26.36 11.33
C PRO A 148 -3.47 -25.04 12.10
N LEU A 149 -2.97 -23.98 11.46
CA LEU A 149 -2.76 -22.67 12.10
C LEU A 149 -4.09 -21.99 12.42
N LEU A 150 -5.02 -21.97 11.46
CA LEU A 150 -6.36 -21.45 11.66
C LEU A 150 -7.13 -22.25 12.71
N LYS A 151 -7.00 -23.58 12.72
CA LYS A 151 -7.62 -24.42 13.74
C LYS A 151 -7.09 -24.10 15.14
N ALA A 152 -5.77 -24.05 15.32
CA ALA A 152 -5.18 -23.75 16.62
C ALA A 152 -5.60 -22.36 17.13
N TRP A 153 -5.64 -21.38 16.23
CA TRP A 153 -6.11 -20.04 16.56
C TRP A 153 -7.60 -20.01 16.92
N LEU A 154 -8.45 -20.66 16.13
CA LEU A 154 -9.88 -20.75 16.43
C LEU A 154 -10.11 -21.48 17.76
N ASP A 155 -9.44 -22.60 18.02
CA ASP A 155 -9.58 -23.35 19.28
C ASP A 155 -9.17 -22.48 20.49
N GLN A 156 -8.20 -21.58 20.32
CA GLN A 156 -7.72 -20.69 21.38
C GLN A 156 -8.61 -19.45 21.59
N HIS A 157 -9.15 -18.85 20.51
CA HIS A 157 -9.79 -17.53 20.57
C HIS A 157 -11.31 -17.56 20.41
N LEU A 158 -11.87 -18.57 19.74
CA LEU A 158 -13.31 -18.67 19.48
C LEU A 158 -14.16 -18.73 20.76
N PRO A 159 -13.77 -19.44 21.85
CA PRO A 159 -14.56 -19.44 23.08
C PRO A 159 -14.76 -18.04 23.66
N GLY A 160 -13.71 -17.21 23.66
CA GLY A 160 -13.78 -15.84 24.18
C GLY A 160 -14.67 -14.93 23.32
N ILE A 161 -14.55 -15.04 22.00
CA ILE A 161 -15.37 -14.27 21.05
C ILE A 161 -16.85 -14.64 21.21
N VAL A 162 -17.16 -15.94 21.32
CA VAL A 162 -18.54 -16.41 21.50
C VAL A 162 -19.10 -15.96 22.85
N GLN A 163 -18.35 -16.07 23.94
CA GLN A 163 -18.79 -15.63 25.26
C GLN A 163 -19.17 -14.14 25.26
N ALA A 164 -18.29 -13.29 24.71
CA ALA A 164 -18.54 -11.85 24.61
C ALA A 164 -19.82 -11.54 23.81
N LYS A 165 -20.04 -12.25 22.69
CA LYS A 165 -21.24 -12.07 21.87
C LYS A 165 -22.50 -12.62 22.53
N VAL A 166 -22.44 -13.74 23.25
CA VAL A 166 -23.58 -14.27 24.00
C VAL A 166 -23.95 -13.34 25.15
N ASP A 167 -22.98 -12.81 25.88
CA ASP A 167 -23.22 -11.87 26.97
C ASP A 167 -23.89 -10.58 26.46
N GLU A 168 -23.44 -10.07 25.30
CA GLU A 168 -24.06 -8.94 24.61
C GLU A 168 -25.53 -9.24 24.23
N GLU A 169 -25.80 -10.42 23.68
CA GLU A 169 -27.14 -10.85 23.29
C GLU A 169 -28.06 -11.08 24.49
N VAL A 170 -27.57 -11.68 25.58
CA VAL A 170 -28.35 -11.86 26.81
C VAL A 170 -28.66 -10.52 27.45
N ALA A 171 -27.71 -9.59 27.51
CA ALA A 171 -27.93 -8.24 28.02
C ALA A 171 -28.98 -7.48 27.18
N ARG A 172 -28.95 -7.65 25.86
CA ARG A 172 -29.94 -7.08 24.94
C ARG A 172 -31.34 -7.66 25.17
N ILE A 173 -31.47 -8.98 25.31
CA ILE A 173 -32.74 -9.65 25.59
C ILE A 173 -33.28 -9.27 26.97
N ALA A 174 -32.41 -9.17 27.97
CA ALA A 174 -32.78 -8.76 29.32
C ALA A 174 -33.34 -7.33 29.36
N ARG A 175 -32.71 -6.39 28.63
CA ARG A 175 -33.24 -5.01 28.48
C ARG A 175 -34.56 -4.95 27.73
N ARG A 176 -34.81 -5.85 26.78
CA ARG A 176 -36.08 -5.89 26.03
C ARG A 176 -37.23 -6.53 26.81
N ARG A 177 -36.95 -7.22 27.91
CA ARG A 177 -37.94 -7.98 28.70
C ARG A 177 -38.40 -7.25 29.96
N VAL A 178 -37.63 -6.26 30.43
CA VAL A 178 -38.02 -5.31 31.47
C VAL A 178 -38.79 -4.17 30.81
#